data_AF-A0A2N7W5B8-F1
#
_entry.id   AF-A0A2N7W5B8-F1
#
_cell.length_a   1.000
_cell.length_b   1.000
_cell.length_c   1.000
_cell.angle_alpha   90.00
_cell.angle_beta   90.00
_cell.angle_gamma   90.00
#
_symmetry.space_group_name_H-M   'P 1'
#
loop_
_entity.id
_entity.type
_entity.pdbx_description
1 polymer ?
#
loop_
_entity_poly.entity_id
_entity_poly.type
_entity_poly.pdbx_seq_one_letter_code
_entity_poly.pdbx_strand_id
1 'polypeptide(L)'
;MGQHFESLSPSPVASFNTRGVAVQRAPADVHAEAAAAIDRLRDALDAAFAAVPDGADPAEAQGAAFAQRMRNALAQAAAEEVLLTPEQSEGAANCYRRHLLIADPQGRYAAAALVWQPGQASPVHGHHTWCGYTVLEGVLQETLYEWDDATDCASALRTQARAAGAVSYVRAGLAAIHRLANTGTRPAVSLHVYGVQGERIATHVNRLVATAVEPSLDMGVR
;
A
#
# COMPACT_ATOMS: atom_id res chain seq x y z
N MET A 1 0.88 -21.31 39.55
CA MET A 1 1.24 -22.39 38.62
C MET A 1 1.43 -21.73 37.26
N GLY A 2 2.68 -21.43 36.91
CA GLY A 2 3.02 -20.61 35.74
C GLY A 2 2.87 -21.39 34.44
N GLN A 3 2.49 -20.69 33.37
CA GLN A 3 2.67 -21.15 32.00
C GLN A 3 3.50 -20.11 31.26
N HIS A 4 4.73 -20.52 30.95
CA HIS A 4 5.63 -19.80 30.06
C HIS A 4 5.06 -19.85 28.64
N PHE A 5 4.88 -18.68 28.02
CA PHE A 5 4.72 -18.58 26.57
C PHE A 5 6.12 -18.36 25.99
N GLU A 6 6.67 -19.38 25.31
CA GLU A 6 7.86 -19.22 24.48
C GLU A 6 7.51 -18.40 23.24
N SER A 7 8.26 -17.31 23.05
CA SER A 7 8.24 -16.47 21.85
C SER A 7 8.87 -17.25 20.70
N LEU A 8 8.06 -17.66 19.72
CA LEU A 8 8.56 -18.19 18.45
C LEU A 8 8.97 -17.02 17.55
N SER A 9 10.27 -16.81 17.40
CA SER A 9 10.85 -15.90 16.41
C SER A 9 10.50 -16.37 14.98
N PRO A 10 10.23 -15.47 14.02
CA PRO A 10 9.95 -15.85 12.65
C PRO A 10 11.19 -16.46 11.98
N SER A 11 11.01 -17.60 11.29
CA SER A 11 12.06 -18.25 10.50
C SER A 11 12.43 -17.40 9.27
N PRO A 12 13.73 -17.26 8.93
CA PRO A 12 14.16 -16.49 7.77
C PRO A 12 13.83 -17.22 6.45
N VAL A 13 13.49 -16.42 5.44
CA VAL A 13 13.28 -16.83 4.04
C VAL A 13 14.63 -17.23 3.43
N ALA A 14 14.74 -18.42 2.86
CA ALA A 14 15.98 -18.94 2.29
C ALA A 14 16.06 -18.62 0.78
N SER A 15 17.15 -17.97 0.35
CA SER A 15 17.60 -17.88 -1.05
C SER A 15 18.84 -18.78 -1.26
N PHE A 16 18.97 -19.34 -2.46
CA PHE A 16 20.04 -20.29 -2.82
C PHE A 16 20.98 -19.68 -3.87
N ASN A 17 22.30 -19.92 -3.73
CA ASN A 17 23.27 -19.49 -4.75
C ASN A 17 23.36 -20.49 -5.93
N THR A 18 24.15 -20.15 -6.95
CA THR A 18 24.41 -20.97 -8.16
C THR A 18 25.01 -22.36 -7.89
N ARG A 19 25.33 -22.70 -6.63
CA ARG A 19 25.79 -24.03 -6.20
C ARG A 19 24.77 -24.77 -5.33
N GLY A 20 23.54 -24.27 -5.20
CA GLY A 20 22.46 -24.93 -4.44
C GLY A 20 22.63 -24.90 -2.92
N VAL A 21 23.51 -24.03 -2.39
CA VAL A 21 23.68 -23.83 -0.95
C VAL A 21 22.76 -22.70 -0.50
N ALA A 22 21.94 -22.95 0.53
CA ALA A 22 21.18 -21.92 1.21
C ALA A 22 22.16 -20.94 1.85
N VAL A 23 22.18 -19.69 1.37
CA VAL A 23 22.98 -18.64 2.01
C VAL A 23 22.01 -17.86 2.88
N GLN A 24 22.08 -18.08 4.19
CA GLN A 24 21.43 -17.18 5.13
C GLN A 24 22.14 -15.83 5.05
N ARG A 25 21.39 -14.80 4.66
CA ARG A 25 21.86 -13.42 4.64
C ARG A 25 22.04 -12.93 6.07
N ALA A 26 23.15 -12.25 6.35
CA ALA A 26 23.32 -11.65 7.66
C ALA A 26 22.33 -10.48 7.83
N PRO A 27 21.83 -10.19 9.05
CA PRO A 27 20.89 -9.09 9.28
C PRO A 27 21.38 -7.72 8.81
N ALA A 28 22.69 -7.46 8.94
CA ALA A 28 23.31 -6.22 8.48
C ALA A 28 23.24 -6.06 6.94
N ASP A 29 23.37 -7.16 6.19
CA ASP A 29 23.27 -7.18 4.73
C ASP A 29 21.84 -6.90 4.28
N VAL A 30 20.84 -7.44 4.99
CA VAL A 30 19.42 -7.16 4.73
C VAL A 30 19.10 -5.68 4.94
N HIS A 31 19.60 -5.08 6.03
CA HIS A 31 19.39 -3.66 6.30
C HIS A 31 20.06 -2.76 5.25
N ALA A 32 21.30 -3.06 4.88
CA ALA A 32 22.03 -2.29 3.88
C ALA A 32 21.36 -2.38 2.49
N GLU A 33 20.91 -3.56 2.08
CA GLU A 33 20.22 -3.74 0.81
C GLU A 33 18.83 -3.08 0.81
N ALA A 34 18.06 -3.20 1.90
CA ALA A 34 16.79 -2.50 2.07
C ALA A 34 16.99 -0.98 1.98
N ALA A 35 18.00 -0.44 2.67
CA ALA A 35 18.31 0.99 2.61
C ALA A 35 18.63 1.43 1.17
N ALA A 36 19.45 0.67 0.44
CA ALA A 36 19.78 0.97 -0.95
C ALA A 36 18.55 0.87 -1.88
N ALA A 37 17.63 -0.06 -1.64
CA ALA A 37 16.37 -0.18 -2.38
C ALA A 37 15.44 1.01 -2.11
N ILE A 38 15.36 1.46 -0.85
CA ILE A 38 14.61 2.67 -0.47
C ILE A 38 15.21 3.93 -1.11
N ASP A 39 16.53 4.05 -1.20
CA ASP A 39 17.18 5.16 -1.90
C ASP A 39 16.86 5.16 -3.40
N ARG A 40 16.89 4.00 -4.07
CA ARG A 40 16.46 3.88 -5.48
C ARG A 40 15.00 4.26 -5.69
N LEU A 41 14.11 3.84 -4.77
CA LEU A 41 12.71 4.27 -4.78
C LEU A 41 12.60 5.79 -4.63
N ARG A 42 13.35 6.40 -3.69
CA ARG A 42 13.38 7.85 -3.51
C ARG A 42 13.81 8.58 -4.78
N ASP A 43 14.90 8.14 -5.41
CA ASP A 43 15.42 8.72 -6.64
C ASP A 43 14.39 8.65 -7.78
N ALA A 44 13.69 7.52 -7.92
CA ALA A 44 12.66 7.33 -8.94
C ALA A 44 11.44 8.25 -8.70
N LEU A 45 11.04 8.43 -7.44
CA LEU A 45 9.97 9.35 -7.06
C LEU A 45 10.38 10.80 -7.31
N ASP A 46 11.59 11.20 -6.91
CA ASP A 46 12.14 12.53 -7.14
C ASP A 46 12.23 12.87 -8.64
N ALA A 47 12.67 11.92 -9.46
CA ALA A 47 12.68 12.07 -10.91
C ALA A 47 11.27 12.26 -11.49
N ALA A 48 10.25 11.60 -10.92
CA ALA A 48 8.87 11.76 -11.35
C ALA A 48 8.35 13.20 -11.13
N PHE A 49 8.74 13.81 -10.01
CA PHE A 49 8.43 15.20 -9.65
C PHE A 49 9.24 16.21 -10.47
N ALA A 50 10.55 15.99 -10.65
CA ALA A 50 11.40 16.90 -11.43
C ALA A 50 10.98 17.01 -12.91
N ALA A 51 10.29 15.99 -13.43
CA ALA A 51 9.75 15.97 -14.78
C ALA A 51 8.38 16.67 -14.92
N VAL A 52 7.87 17.32 -13.86
CA VAL A 52 6.69 18.18 -13.91
C VAL A 52 7.15 19.63 -14.14
N PRO A 53 6.73 20.32 -15.22
CA PRO A 53 7.16 21.69 -15.50
C PRO A 53 6.78 22.68 -14.37
N ASP A 54 7.65 23.67 -14.13
CA ASP A 54 7.39 24.75 -13.18
C ASP A 54 6.08 25.49 -13.48
N GLY A 55 5.30 25.75 -12.43
CA GLY A 55 4.06 26.55 -12.49
C GLY A 55 2.79 25.78 -12.87
N ALA A 56 2.88 24.47 -13.13
CA ALA A 56 1.70 23.63 -13.30
C ALA A 56 1.18 23.18 -11.91
N ASP A 57 -0.12 23.34 -11.62
CA ASP A 57 -0.72 22.84 -10.37
C ASP A 57 -0.42 21.35 -10.24
N PRO A 58 0.31 20.85 -9.23
CA PRO A 58 0.60 19.44 -9.09
C PRO A 58 -0.65 18.57 -9.30
N ALA A 59 -1.81 18.94 -8.75
CA ALA A 59 -3.04 18.17 -8.91
C ALA A 59 -3.60 18.11 -10.34
N GLU A 60 -3.36 19.13 -11.18
CA GLU A 60 -3.71 19.17 -12.61
C GLU A 60 -2.57 18.70 -13.54
N ALA A 61 -1.32 18.96 -13.16
CA ALA A 61 -0.06 18.66 -13.83
C ALA A 61 0.37 17.20 -13.68
N GLN A 62 -0.23 16.48 -12.73
CA GLN A 62 -0.15 15.03 -12.58
C GLN A 62 -0.97 14.31 -13.66
N GLY A 63 -0.71 14.69 -14.92
CA GLY A 63 -1.25 14.05 -16.11
C GLY A 63 -0.73 12.62 -16.30
N ALA A 64 -1.11 12.00 -17.41
CA ALA A 64 -0.82 10.59 -17.70
C ALA A 64 0.68 10.23 -17.56
N ALA A 65 1.59 11.18 -17.84
CA ALA A 65 3.03 10.98 -17.72
C ALA A 65 3.51 10.84 -16.26
N PHE A 66 3.03 11.67 -15.33
CA PHE A 66 3.35 11.52 -13.90
C PHE A 66 2.81 10.21 -13.37
N ALA A 67 1.54 9.90 -13.67
CA ALA A 67 0.93 8.64 -13.28
C ALA A 67 1.73 7.43 -13.80
N GLN A 68 2.27 7.50 -15.03
CA GLN A 68 3.11 6.45 -15.58
C GLN A 68 4.45 6.32 -14.85
N ARG A 69 5.11 7.44 -14.53
CA ARG A 69 6.37 7.43 -13.77
C ARG A 69 6.17 6.86 -12.37
N MET A 70 5.09 7.22 -11.69
CA MET A 70 4.73 6.66 -10.39
C MET A 70 4.50 5.15 -10.46
N ARG A 71 3.77 4.67 -11.47
CA ARG A 71 3.57 3.23 -11.68
C ARG A 71 4.90 2.51 -11.95
N ASN A 72 5.79 3.11 -12.72
CA ASN A 72 7.11 2.52 -13.00
C ASN A 72 7.97 2.44 -11.73
N ALA A 73 8.01 3.49 -10.91
CA ALA A 73 8.75 3.50 -9.64
C ALA A 73 8.22 2.42 -8.68
N LEU A 74 6.90 2.27 -8.58
CA LEU A 74 6.25 1.23 -7.79
C LEU A 74 6.54 -0.18 -8.33
N ALA A 75 6.54 -0.36 -9.65
CA ALA A 75 6.87 -1.65 -10.27
C ALA A 75 8.32 -2.04 -10.02
N GLN A 76 9.25 -1.08 -10.07
CA GLN A 76 10.67 -1.29 -9.74
C GLN A 76 10.83 -1.67 -8.27
N ALA A 77 10.18 -0.94 -7.35
CA ALA A 77 10.23 -1.27 -5.92
C ALA A 77 9.65 -2.66 -5.62
N ALA A 78 8.58 -3.08 -6.30
CA ALA A 78 8.01 -4.41 -6.15
C ALA A 78 8.90 -5.54 -6.73
N ALA A 79 9.90 -5.20 -7.55
CA ALA A 79 10.85 -6.15 -8.10
C ALA A 79 12.14 -6.27 -7.26
N GLU A 80 12.31 -5.43 -6.22
CA GLU A 80 13.44 -5.52 -5.29
C GLU A 80 13.30 -6.78 -4.42
N GLU A 81 14.35 -7.60 -4.36
CA GLU A 81 14.36 -8.81 -3.52
C GLU A 81 14.27 -8.45 -2.03
N VAL A 82 14.89 -7.33 -1.63
CA VAL A 82 14.86 -6.81 -0.27
C VAL A 82 14.58 -5.31 -0.32
N LEU A 83 13.29 -4.97 -0.14
CA LEU A 83 12.84 -3.59 0.02
C LEU A 83 12.62 -3.20 1.49
N LEU A 84 12.20 -4.16 2.32
CA LEU A 84 11.83 -3.94 3.72
C LEU A 84 12.73 -4.72 4.65
N THR A 85 13.05 -4.12 5.79
CA THR A 85 13.61 -4.83 6.94
C THR A 85 12.54 -5.72 7.60
N PRO A 86 12.93 -6.72 8.41
CA PRO A 86 11.98 -7.49 9.21
C PRO A 86 11.09 -6.60 10.09
N GLU A 87 11.66 -5.56 10.69
CA GLU A 87 10.97 -4.61 11.56
C GLU A 87 9.90 -3.81 10.79
N GLN A 88 10.22 -3.41 9.55
CA GLN A 88 9.28 -2.73 8.64
C GLN A 88 8.23 -3.68 8.03
N SER A 89 8.32 -4.98 8.31
CA SER A 89 7.39 -6.01 7.87
C SER A 89 6.51 -6.54 9.01
N GLU A 90 6.67 -6.02 10.23
CA GLU A 90 5.85 -6.41 11.37
C GLU A 90 4.40 -5.94 11.22
N GLY A 91 3.44 -6.83 11.48
CA GLY A 91 2.03 -6.47 11.54
C GLY A 91 1.57 -5.98 12.91
N ALA A 92 0.26 -5.79 13.05
CA ALA A 92 -0.41 -5.58 14.33
C ALA A 92 -1.72 -6.38 14.36
N ALA A 93 -2.19 -6.75 15.55
CA ALA A 93 -3.38 -7.62 15.69
C ALA A 93 -4.69 -6.91 15.31
N ASN A 94 -4.87 -5.67 15.75
CA ASN A 94 -6.17 -5.00 15.70
C ASN A 94 -6.47 -4.28 14.37
N CYS A 95 -5.42 -3.79 13.71
CA CYS A 95 -5.53 -3.09 12.43
C CYS A 95 -4.25 -3.30 11.63
N TYR A 96 -4.33 -3.04 10.31
CA TYR A 96 -3.14 -3.06 9.47
C TYR A 96 -2.15 -1.98 9.93
N ARG A 97 -0.87 -2.34 9.98
CA ARG A 97 0.19 -1.45 10.46
C ARG A 97 0.77 -0.66 9.29
N ARG A 98 1.08 0.62 9.52
CA ARG A 98 1.82 1.47 8.59
C ARG A 98 3.24 1.66 9.11
N HIS A 99 4.23 1.38 8.27
CA HIS A 99 5.63 1.70 8.51
C HIS A 99 6.05 2.80 7.54
N LEU A 100 6.31 4.01 8.05
CA LEU A 100 6.81 5.10 7.24
C LEU A 100 8.24 4.78 6.76
N LEU A 101 8.46 4.84 5.45
CA LEU A 101 9.74 4.51 4.81
C LEU A 101 10.44 5.77 4.29
N ILE A 102 9.66 6.67 3.68
CA ILE A 102 10.16 7.92 3.12
C ILE A 102 9.21 9.04 3.53
N ALA A 103 9.78 10.11 4.09
CA ALA A 103 9.13 11.41 4.17
C ALA A 103 9.98 12.37 3.34
N ASP A 104 9.44 12.90 2.26
CA ASP A 104 10.15 13.88 1.45
C ASP A 104 10.38 15.17 2.26
N PRO A 105 11.62 15.70 2.35
CA PRO A 105 11.92 16.90 3.13
C PRO A 105 11.17 18.16 2.67
N GLN A 106 10.72 18.21 1.41
CA GLN A 106 9.92 19.32 0.88
C GLN A 106 8.41 19.08 1.04
N GLY A 107 8.01 17.96 1.64
CA GLY A 107 6.61 17.60 1.86
C GLY A 107 5.85 17.22 0.58
N ARG A 108 6.55 16.88 -0.51
CA ARG A 108 5.94 16.55 -1.81
C ARG A 108 5.23 15.19 -1.78
N TYR A 109 5.79 14.24 -1.04
CA TYR A 109 5.21 12.90 -0.87
C TYR A 109 5.70 12.20 0.40
N ALA A 110 4.99 11.14 0.77
CA ALA A 110 5.41 10.18 1.77
C ALA A 110 5.10 8.76 1.30
N ALA A 111 5.95 7.80 1.67
CA ALA A 111 5.82 6.39 1.32
C ALA A 111 5.80 5.51 2.58
N ALA A 112 4.90 4.52 2.61
CA ALA A 112 4.81 3.57 3.71
C ALA A 112 4.53 2.15 3.24
N ALA A 113 5.12 1.17 3.93
CA ALA A 113 4.68 -0.22 3.87
C ALA A 113 3.46 -0.41 4.78
N LEU A 114 2.42 -1.05 4.24
CA LEU A 114 1.23 -1.46 4.97
C LEU A 114 1.25 -2.98 5.11
N VAL A 115 1.21 -3.45 6.35
CA VAL A 115 1.19 -4.89 6.69
C VAL A 115 -0.21 -5.27 7.14
N TRP A 116 -0.82 -6.18 6.39
CA TRP A 116 -2.21 -6.62 6.54
C TRP A 116 -2.24 -8.06 7.05
N GLN A 117 -2.66 -8.26 8.29
CA GLN A 117 -2.95 -9.60 8.81
C GLN A 117 -4.23 -10.16 8.17
N PRO A 118 -4.41 -11.50 8.15
CA PRO A 118 -5.64 -12.14 7.67
C PRO A 118 -6.91 -11.49 8.25
N GLY A 119 -7.87 -11.20 7.39
CA GLY A 119 -9.15 -10.57 7.74
C GLY A 119 -9.10 -9.05 7.90
N GLN A 120 -7.93 -8.42 7.91
CA GLN A 120 -7.82 -6.97 8.01
C GLN A 120 -8.18 -6.28 6.69
N ALA A 121 -8.74 -5.08 6.81
CA ALA A 121 -9.12 -4.27 5.67
C ALA A 121 -9.12 -2.78 6.00
N SER A 122 -9.06 -1.96 4.95
CA SER A 122 -9.33 -0.54 5.06
C SER A 122 -10.84 -0.29 5.20
N PRO A 123 -11.24 0.89 5.67
CA PRO A 123 -12.55 1.44 5.35
C PRO A 123 -12.73 1.63 3.83
N VAL A 124 -13.96 1.85 3.38
CA VAL A 124 -14.23 2.35 2.03
C VAL A 124 -13.87 3.83 1.99
N HIS A 125 -13.04 4.22 1.02
CA HIS A 125 -12.52 5.58 0.95
C HIS A 125 -12.17 6.00 -0.48
N GLY A 126 -12.36 7.29 -0.76
CA GLY A 126 -11.61 8.01 -1.79
C GLY A 126 -10.35 8.65 -1.20
N HIS A 127 -9.80 9.64 -1.89
CA HIS A 127 -8.51 10.22 -1.50
C HIS A 127 -8.53 11.75 -1.47
N HIS A 128 -7.91 12.37 -0.46
CA HIS A 128 -7.69 13.82 -0.43
C HIS A 128 -6.47 14.26 -1.27
N THR A 129 -5.64 13.30 -1.70
CA THR A 129 -4.45 13.46 -2.54
C THR A 129 -4.44 12.36 -3.62
N TRP A 130 -3.53 12.40 -4.59
CA TRP A 130 -3.21 11.21 -5.37
C TRP A 130 -2.65 10.08 -4.50
N CYS A 131 -2.81 8.84 -4.96
CA CYS A 131 -2.37 7.61 -4.31
C CYS A 131 -1.79 6.67 -5.35
N GLY A 132 -0.56 6.21 -5.14
CA GLY A 132 0.01 5.07 -5.85
C GLY A 132 0.24 3.92 -4.87
N TYR A 133 -0.04 2.69 -5.28
CA TYR A 133 0.32 1.52 -4.47
C TYR A 133 0.74 0.32 -5.32
N THR A 134 1.53 -0.55 -4.70
CA THR A 134 1.87 -1.87 -5.23
C THR A 134 1.80 -2.93 -4.14
N VAL A 135 1.41 -4.15 -4.47
CA VAL A 135 1.48 -5.29 -3.55
C VAL A 135 2.89 -5.87 -3.61
N LEU A 136 3.58 -5.93 -2.48
CA LEU A 136 4.93 -6.48 -2.36
C LEU A 136 4.87 -7.99 -2.08
N GLU A 137 4.02 -8.40 -1.14
CA GLU A 137 3.88 -9.79 -0.73
C GLU A 137 2.41 -10.18 -0.59
N GLY A 138 2.09 -11.43 -0.97
CA GLY A 138 0.77 -12.00 -0.81
C GLY A 138 -0.23 -11.50 -1.86
N VAL A 139 -1.50 -11.47 -1.48
CA VAL A 139 -2.60 -11.04 -2.34
C VAL A 139 -3.54 -10.18 -1.51
N LEU A 140 -3.86 -8.99 -2.01
CA LEU A 140 -4.95 -8.17 -1.50
C LEU A 140 -6.18 -8.30 -2.39
N GLN A 141 -7.36 -8.23 -1.81
CA GLN A 141 -8.60 -8.02 -2.52
C GLN A 141 -8.89 -6.52 -2.57
N GLU A 142 -9.10 -5.98 -3.77
CA GLU A 142 -9.54 -4.60 -3.98
C GLU A 142 -11.00 -4.61 -4.46
N THR A 143 -11.87 -3.95 -3.71
CA THR A 143 -13.24 -3.64 -4.13
C THR A 143 -13.30 -2.17 -4.55
N LEU A 144 -13.69 -1.92 -5.79
CA LEU A 144 -13.90 -0.58 -6.35
C LEU A 144 -15.37 -0.19 -6.19
N TYR A 145 -15.60 1.09 -5.94
CA TYR A 145 -16.94 1.64 -5.75
C TYR A 145 -17.16 2.84 -6.67
N GLU A 146 -18.42 3.06 -7.03
CA GLU A 146 -18.88 4.27 -7.70
C GLU A 146 -19.52 5.21 -6.68
N TRP A 147 -19.31 6.50 -6.85
CA TRP A 147 -19.93 7.53 -6.03
C TRP A 147 -21.26 7.96 -6.62
N ASP A 148 -22.30 8.04 -5.79
CA ASP A 148 -23.60 8.60 -6.15
C ASP A 148 -23.85 9.92 -5.40
N ASP A 149 -23.79 11.04 -6.14
CA ASP A 149 -24.03 12.38 -5.60
C ASP A 149 -25.47 12.57 -5.08
N ALA A 150 -26.44 11.80 -5.57
CA ALA A 150 -27.83 11.93 -5.14
C ALA A 150 -28.06 11.32 -3.75
N THR A 151 -27.30 10.29 -3.40
CA THR A 151 -27.44 9.56 -2.12
C THR A 151 -26.28 9.80 -1.15
N ASP A 152 -25.23 10.54 -1.56
CA ASP A 152 -24.00 10.78 -0.79
C ASP A 152 -23.36 9.45 -0.32
N CYS A 153 -23.50 8.41 -1.15
CA CYS A 153 -23.08 7.04 -0.84
C CYS A 153 -22.29 6.42 -1.98
N ALA A 154 -21.40 5.50 -1.62
CA ALA A 154 -20.65 4.67 -2.56
C ALA A 154 -21.34 3.31 -2.76
N SER A 155 -21.43 2.82 -3.99
CA SER A 155 -21.96 1.49 -4.33
C SER A 155 -20.85 0.60 -4.92
N ALA A 156 -20.82 -0.68 -4.55
CA ALA A 156 -19.76 -1.58 -5.00
C ALA A 156 -19.91 -1.89 -6.49
N LEU A 157 -18.86 -1.62 -7.29
CA LEU A 157 -18.85 -1.91 -8.73
C LEU A 157 -18.29 -3.30 -9.01
N ARG A 158 -17.09 -3.57 -8.50
CA ARG A 158 -16.39 -4.83 -8.75
C ARG A 158 -15.35 -5.10 -7.68
N THR A 159 -15.03 -6.37 -7.54
CA THR A 159 -13.96 -6.86 -6.67
C THR A 159 -12.92 -7.61 -7.51
N GLN A 160 -11.64 -7.38 -7.23
CA GLN A 160 -10.53 -8.02 -7.93
C GLN A 160 -9.39 -8.39 -6.97
N ALA A 161 -8.74 -9.52 -7.26
CA ALA A 161 -7.49 -9.88 -6.59
C ALA A 161 -6.32 -9.04 -7.13
N ARG A 162 -5.41 -8.69 -6.23
CA ARG A 162 -4.20 -7.89 -6.47
C ARG A 162 -3.03 -8.71 -5.90
N ALA A 163 -2.42 -9.53 -6.74
CA ALA A 163 -1.26 -10.34 -6.35
C ALA A 163 0.01 -9.48 -6.24
N ALA A 164 1.07 -10.03 -5.64
CA ALA A 164 2.39 -9.40 -5.62
C ALA A 164 2.80 -8.90 -7.02
N GLY A 165 3.31 -7.67 -7.08
CA GLY A 165 3.61 -6.93 -8.32
C GLY A 165 2.43 -6.15 -8.90
N ALA A 166 1.20 -6.30 -8.39
CA ALA A 166 0.06 -5.53 -8.88
C ALA A 166 0.17 -4.05 -8.50
N VAL A 167 0.30 -3.18 -9.50
CA VAL A 167 0.44 -1.71 -9.33
C VAL A 167 -0.85 -0.97 -9.66
N SER A 168 -1.15 0.08 -8.89
CA SER A 168 -2.23 1.03 -9.16
C SER A 168 -1.78 2.48 -8.92
N TYR A 169 -2.44 3.41 -9.60
CA TYR A 169 -2.32 4.85 -9.36
C TYR A 169 -3.67 5.52 -9.58
N VAL A 170 -4.06 6.38 -8.67
CA VAL A 170 -5.31 7.13 -8.72
C VAL A 170 -5.08 8.60 -8.35
N ARG A 171 -5.91 9.49 -8.90
CA ARG A 171 -5.91 10.92 -8.55
C ARG A 171 -6.70 11.15 -7.26
N ALA A 172 -6.57 12.35 -6.70
CA ALA A 172 -7.42 12.81 -5.61
C ALA A 172 -8.90 12.81 -6.02
N GLY A 173 -9.78 12.68 -5.04
CA GLY A 173 -11.22 12.75 -5.19
C GLY A 173 -11.93 11.40 -4.99
N LEU A 174 -13.12 11.31 -5.59
CA LEU A 174 -14.05 10.19 -5.44
C LEU A 174 -14.18 9.33 -6.71
N ALA A 175 -13.39 9.62 -7.75
CA ALA A 175 -13.42 8.86 -9.00
C ALA A 175 -12.83 7.43 -8.89
N ALA A 176 -12.10 7.15 -7.81
CA ALA A 176 -11.48 5.84 -7.54
C ALA A 176 -11.64 5.48 -6.07
N ILE A 177 -12.89 5.40 -5.60
CA ILE A 177 -13.20 4.90 -4.26
C ILE A 177 -12.88 3.42 -4.21
N HIS A 178 -12.18 2.99 -3.16
CA HIS A 178 -11.87 1.58 -2.99
C HIS A 178 -11.81 1.13 -1.53
N ARG A 179 -11.77 -0.19 -1.39
CA ARG A 179 -11.46 -0.90 -0.16
C ARG A 179 -10.43 -1.98 -0.46
N LEU A 180 -9.32 -1.97 0.28
CA LEU A 180 -8.34 -3.04 0.26
C LEU A 180 -8.57 -3.96 1.46
N ALA A 181 -8.53 -5.26 1.23
CA ALA A 181 -8.69 -6.28 2.26
C ALA A 181 -7.73 -7.44 2.06
N ASN A 182 -7.18 -7.97 3.14
CA ASN A 182 -6.54 -9.28 3.12
C ASN A 182 -7.59 -10.34 3.46
N THR A 183 -8.15 -10.98 2.43
CA THR A 183 -9.11 -12.09 2.58
C THR A 183 -8.43 -13.47 2.59
N GLY A 184 -7.10 -13.50 2.53
CA GLY A 184 -6.31 -14.72 2.59
C GLY A 184 -6.02 -15.20 4.01
N THR A 185 -5.24 -16.28 4.11
CA THR A 185 -4.85 -16.91 5.38
C THR A 185 -3.43 -16.55 5.83
N ARG A 186 -2.69 -15.79 5.03
CA ARG A 186 -1.33 -15.32 5.32
C ARG A 186 -1.30 -13.79 5.32
N PRO A 187 -0.33 -13.16 6.00
CA PRO A 187 -0.09 -11.73 5.86
C PRO A 187 0.11 -11.32 4.41
N ALA A 188 -0.26 -10.08 4.10
CA ALA A 188 0.05 -9.43 2.84
C ALA A 188 0.73 -8.08 3.14
N VAL A 189 1.57 -7.63 2.22
CA VAL A 189 2.29 -6.36 2.36
C VAL A 189 2.10 -5.53 1.10
N SER A 190 1.77 -4.25 1.25
CA SER A 190 1.70 -3.29 0.14
C SER A 190 2.54 -2.06 0.42
N LEU A 191 3.18 -1.52 -0.60
CA LEU A 191 3.82 -0.20 -0.57
C LEU A 191 2.83 0.84 -1.09
N HIS A 192 2.65 1.92 -0.34
CA HIS A 192 1.81 3.04 -0.70
C HIS A 192 2.62 4.34 -0.75
N VAL A 193 2.34 5.18 -1.73
CA VAL A 193 2.93 6.52 -1.87
C VAL A 193 1.80 7.53 -2.06
N TYR A 194 1.89 8.63 -1.30
CA TYR A 194 0.86 9.66 -1.23
C TYR A 194 1.48 11.05 -1.32
N GLY A 195 0.77 12.00 -1.93
CA GLY A 195 1.14 13.42 -1.99
C GLY A 195 0.89 14.18 -0.68
N VAL A 196 1.43 13.69 0.43
CA VAL A 196 1.32 14.33 1.76
C VAL A 196 2.67 14.38 2.46
N GLN A 197 2.78 15.25 3.47
CA GLN A 197 3.89 15.23 4.43
C GLN A 197 3.86 13.93 5.25
N GLY A 198 5.03 13.48 5.71
CA GLY A 198 5.19 12.21 6.44
C GLY A 198 4.28 12.10 7.66
N GLU A 199 4.16 13.17 8.44
CA GLU A 199 3.34 13.25 9.66
C GLU A 199 1.84 13.10 9.38
N ARG A 200 1.42 13.28 8.13
CA ARG A 200 0.02 13.28 7.70
C ARG A 200 -0.41 12.00 7.00
N ILE A 201 0.50 11.04 6.80
CA ILE A 201 0.25 9.81 6.03
C ILE A 201 -0.87 8.93 6.60
N ALA A 202 -1.15 9.03 7.91
CA ALA A 202 -2.19 8.25 8.57
C ALA A 202 -3.54 9.01 8.72
N THR A 203 -3.56 10.32 8.49
CA THR A 203 -4.69 11.18 8.88
C THR A 203 -5.30 11.99 7.73
N HIS A 204 -4.52 12.32 6.69
CA HIS A 204 -4.95 13.23 5.62
C HIS A 204 -5.02 12.57 4.24
N VAL A 205 -4.87 11.25 4.17
CA VAL A 205 -4.91 10.51 2.90
C VAL A 205 -6.35 10.15 2.53
N ASN A 206 -7.02 9.45 3.44
CA ASN A 206 -8.30 8.80 3.16
C ASN A 206 -9.45 9.80 3.30
N ARG A 207 -10.29 9.90 2.26
CA ARG A 207 -11.62 10.51 2.35
C ARG A 207 -12.63 9.39 2.58
N LEU A 208 -13.03 9.19 3.84
CA LEU A 208 -14.01 8.14 4.19
C LEU A 208 -15.36 8.46 3.55
N VAL A 209 -16.04 7.41 3.08
CA VAL A 209 -17.37 7.52 2.47
C VAL A 209 -18.32 6.48 3.06
N ALA A 210 -19.59 6.82 3.14
CA ALA A 210 -20.63 5.85 3.45
C ALA A 210 -20.83 4.92 2.25
N THR A 211 -21.22 3.67 2.49
CA THR A 211 -21.67 2.76 1.45
C THR A 211 -23.17 2.62 1.50
N ALA A 212 -23.83 2.57 0.33
CA ALA A 212 -25.23 2.20 0.27
C ALA A 212 -25.42 0.83 0.94
N VAL A 213 -26.31 0.76 1.93
CA VAL A 213 -26.73 -0.51 2.53
C VAL A 213 -27.56 -1.22 1.46
N GLU A 214 -27.19 -2.44 1.07
CA GLU A 214 -28.10 -3.22 0.23
C GLU A 214 -29.42 -3.37 0.98
N PRO A 215 -30.57 -3.03 0.37
CA PRO A 215 -31.85 -3.22 1.04
C PRO A 215 -31.95 -4.70 1.38
N SER A 216 -31.98 -5.01 2.68
CA SER A 216 -32.23 -6.36 3.16
C SER A 216 -33.54 -6.81 2.52
N LEU A 217 -33.49 -7.84 1.68
CA LEU A 217 -34.67 -8.57 1.27
C LEU A 217 -35.25 -9.21 2.53
N ASP A 218 -36.11 -8.47 3.24
CA ASP A 218 -36.99 -9.04 4.24
C ASP A 218 -37.94 -9.97 3.49
N MET A 219 -37.54 -11.24 3.41
CA MET A 219 -38.43 -12.32 3.01
C MET A 219 -39.47 -12.48 4.10
N GLY A 220 -40.50 -11.63 4.03
CA GLY A 220 -41.70 -11.73 4.80
C GLY A 220 -42.32 -13.11 4.60
N VAL A 221 -42.09 -14.00 5.56
CA VAL A 221 -42.89 -15.20 5.73
C VAL A 221 -44.22 -14.72 6.34
N ARG A 222 -45.24 -14.66 5.48
CA ARG A 222 -46.64 -14.64 5.91
C ARG A 222 -47.09 -16.04 6.28
#